data_AF-A0A7C5FUQ7-F1
#
_entry.id   AF-A0A7C5FUQ7-F1
#
_cell.length_a   1.000
_cell.length_b   1.000
_cell.length_c   1.000
_cell.angle_alpha   90.00
_cell.angle_beta   90.00
_cell.angle_gamma   90.00
#
_symmetry.space_group_name_H-M   'P 1'
#
loop_
_entity.id
_entity.type
_entity.pdbx_description
1 polymer ?
#
loop_
_entity_poly.entity_id
_entity_poly.type
_entity_poly.pdbx_seq_one_letter_code
_entity_poly.pdbx_strand_id
1 'polypeptide(L)'
;MGIRLIPREEKFFDMFYEQAETIVEAADLLDAIISDFTDLERKVMQMNGIEHKADEICHRIVGKLNVTFITPLDQEDIHSLASAIDDIVDYIDATVERLMLYKVGKPTEDFAQLAR
;
A
#
# COMPACT_ATOMS: atom_id res chain seq x y z
N MET A 1 -15.73 -24.26 -30.40
CA MET A 1 -14.52 -23.55 -29.95
C MET A 1 -14.75 -22.06 -30.15
N GLY A 2 -15.11 -21.34 -29.09
CA GLY A 2 -15.32 -19.90 -29.16
C GLY A 2 -13.99 -19.19 -29.07
N ILE A 3 -13.65 -18.37 -30.07
CA ILE A 3 -12.47 -17.50 -30.00
C ILE A 3 -12.80 -16.41 -28.96
N ARG A 4 -12.18 -16.48 -27.78
CA ARG A 4 -12.18 -15.39 -26.80
C ARG A 4 -11.33 -14.26 -27.38
N LEU A 5 -11.98 -13.30 -28.05
CA LEU A 5 -11.32 -12.20 -28.77
C LEU A 5 -11.05 -10.94 -27.92
N ILE A 6 -11.20 -11.01 -26.59
CA ILE A 6 -10.83 -9.90 -25.70
C ILE A 6 -10.12 -10.45 -24.46
N PRO A 7 -8.79 -10.39 -24.39
CA PRO A 7 -8.03 -10.70 -23.19
C PRO A 7 -7.66 -9.38 -22.49
N ARG A 8 -8.48 -8.77 -21.63
CA ARG A 8 -8.06 -7.45 -21.08
C ARG A 8 -8.62 -6.87 -19.78
N GLU A 9 -9.62 -7.44 -19.11
CA GLU A 9 -10.27 -6.69 -18.00
C GLU A 9 -9.87 -7.16 -16.58
N GLU A 10 -9.53 -8.43 -16.36
CA GLU A 10 -9.26 -8.96 -15.00
C GLU A 10 -7.98 -8.40 -14.36
N LYS A 11 -6.99 -7.98 -15.16
CA LYS A 11 -5.66 -7.63 -14.63
C LYS A 11 -5.61 -6.38 -13.76
N PHE A 12 -6.48 -5.39 -13.96
CA PHE A 12 -6.47 -4.20 -13.10
C PHE A 12 -7.01 -4.51 -11.72
N PHE A 13 -8.10 -5.29 -11.63
CA PHE A 13 -8.67 -5.71 -10.35
C PHE A 13 -7.71 -6.59 -9.55
N ASP A 14 -6.99 -7.49 -10.22
CA ASP A 14 -5.94 -8.29 -9.58
C ASP A 14 -4.83 -7.40 -8.98
N MET A 15 -4.40 -6.36 -9.72
CA MET A 15 -3.38 -5.42 -9.22
C MET A 15 -3.92 -4.55 -8.07
N PHE A 16 -5.18 -4.13 -8.11
CA PHE A 16 -5.80 -3.41 -6.99
C PHE A 16 -5.92 -4.30 -5.75
N TYR A 17 -6.21 -5.58 -5.93
CA TYR A 17 -6.22 -6.53 -4.82
C TYR A 17 -4.81 -6.69 -4.23
N GLU A 18 -3.79 -6.85 -5.08
CA GLU A 18 -2.38 -6.90 -4.67
C GLU A 18 -1.96 -5.61 -3.91
N GLN A 19 -2.42 -4.44 -4.36
CA GLN A 19 -2.17 -3.15 -3.70
C GLN A 19 -2.95 -3.02 -2.38
N ALA A 20 -4.15 -3.57 -2.28
CA ALA A 20 -4.90 -3.58 -1.03
C ALA A 20 -4.25 -4.49 0.02
N GLU A 21 -3.61 -5.59 -0.40
CA GLU A 21 -2.84 -6.45 0.50
C GLU A 21 -1.65 -5.71 1.12
N THR A 22 -1.01 -4.78 0.41
CA THR A 22 0.09 -3.98 1.00
C THR A 22 -0.39 -3.03 2.09
N ILE A 23 -1.61 -2.48 1.99
CA ILE A 23 -2.21 -1.71 3.10
C ILE A 23 -2.37 -2.58 4.34
N VAL A 24 -2.88 -3.80 4.19
CA VAL A 24 -3.08 -4.71 5.33
C VAL A 24 -1.74 -5.08 5.96
N GLU A 25 -0.74 -5.42 5.13
CA GLU A 25 0.62 -5.71 5.59
C GLU A 25 1.23 -4.52 6.36
N ALA A 26 1.06 -3.28 5.84
CA ALA A 26 1.56 -2.06 6.48
C ALA A 26 0.85 -1.77 7.82
N ALA A 27 -0.48 -1.90 7.86
CA ALA A 27 -1.28 -1.66 9.04
C ALA A 27 -0.98 -2.67 10.15
N ASP A 28 -0.85 -3.95 9.81
CA ASP A 28 -0.47 -5.00 10.75
C ASP A 28 0.93 -4.75 11.33
N LEU A 29 1.87 -4.28 10.51
CA LEU A 29 3.20 -3.91 10.98
C LEU A 29 3.16 -2.69 11.90
N LEU A 30 2.34 -1.69 11.61
CA LEU A 30 2.14 -0.54 12.48
C LEU A 30 1.56 -0.94 13.85
N ASP A 31 0.51 -1.78 13.90
CA ASP A 31 -0.03 -2.31 15.16
C ASP A 31 1.03 -3.12 15.92
N ALA A 32 1.86 -3.91 15.22
CA ALA A 32 2.97 -4.64 15.82
C ALA A 32 4.08 -3.75 16.38
N ILE A 33 4.36 -2.60 15.75
CA ILE A 33 5.30 -1.59 16.27
C ILE A 33 4.74 -0.95 17.53
N ILE A 34 3.45 -0.61 17.54
CA ILE A 34 2.81 0.08 18.65
C ILE A 34 2.63 -0.85 19.86
N SER A 35 2.23 -2.08 19.61
CA SER A 35 2.05 -3.12 20.63
C SER A 35 3.37 -3.53 21.25
N ASP A 36 4.44 -3.56 20.44
CA ASP A 36 5.79 -3.93 20.87
C ASP A 36 6.82 -2.94 20.30
N PHE A 37 7.15 -1.93 21.10
CA PHE A 37 8.04 -0.84 20.71
C PHE A 37 9.54 -1.21 20.85
N THR A 38 9.89 -2.41 20.40
CA THR A 38 11.26 -2.94 20.34
C THR A 38 11.68 -3.23 18.90
N ASP A 39 12.99 -3.36 18.67
CA ASP A 39 13.58 -3.63 17.35
C ASP A 39 13.10 -2.67 16.24
N LEU A 40 12.89 -1.40 16.59
CA LEU A 40 12.27 -0.42 15.70
C LEU A 40 13.03 -0.25 14.38
N GLU A 41 14.37 -0.28 14.39
CA GLU A 41 15.17 -0.19 13.15
C GLU A 41 14.85 -1.31 12.17
N ARG A 42 14.64 -2.54 12.67
CA ARG A 42 14.26 -3.69 11.86
C ARG A 42 12.85 -3.53 11.32
N LYS A 43 11.90 -3.10 12.17
CA LYS A 43 10.50 -2.91 11.77
C LYS A 43 10.36 -1.76 10.76
N VAL A 44 11.13 -0.69 10.89
CA VAL A 44 11.23 0.39 9.87
C VAL A 44 11.74 -0.19 8.55
N MET A 45 12.84 -0.96 8.55
CA MET A 45 13.33 -1.59 7.32
C MET A 45 12.30 -2.52 6.66
N GLN A 46 11.47 -3.20 7.46
CA GLN A 46 10.34 -3.99 6.93
C GLN A 46 9.28 -3.09 6.31
N MET A 47 8.95 -1.95 6.93
CA MET A 47 7.99 -0.98 6.42
C MET A 47 8.43 -0.38 5.09
N ASN A 48 9.68 0.05 4.97
CA ASN A 48 10.25 0.53 3.69
C ASN A 48 10.13 -0.54 2.57
N GLY A 49 10.25 -1.83 2.92
CA GLY A 49 10.05 -2.91 1.96
C GLY A 49 8.59 -3.07 1.50
N ILE A 50 7.63 -2.78 2.38
CA ILE A 50 6.19 -2.78 2.05
C ILE A 50 5.85 -1.56 1.19
N GLU A 51 6.38 -0.38 1.53
CA GLU A 51 6.22 0.84 0.73
C GLU A 51 6.77 0.65 -0.69
N HIS A 52 8.01 0.15 -0.83
CA HIS A 52 8.58 -0.13 -2.16
C HIS A 52 7.72 -1.11 -2.98
N LYS A 53 7.12 -2.12 -2.32
CA LYS A 53 6.21 -3.07 -2.97
C LYS A 53 4.92 -2.38 -3.43
N ALA A 54 4.35 -1.51 -2.61
CA ALA A 54 3.15 -0.73 -2.97
C ALA A 54 3.43 0.18 -4.17
N ASP A 55 4.55 0.88 -4.14
CA ASP A 55 5.06 1.77 -5.19
C ASP A 55 5.24 1.04 -6.53
N GLU A 56 5.83 -0.17 -6.50
CA GLU A 56 6.00 -1.01 -7.69
C GLU A 56 4.65 -1.42 -8.29
N ILE A 57 3.65 -1.72 -7.47
CA ILE A 57 2.29 -2.07 -7.91
C ILE A 57 1.60 -0.83 -8.50
N CYS A 58 1.69 0.32 -7.84
CA CYS A 58 1.17 1.60 -8.33
C CYS A 58 1.75 1.93 -9.73
N HIS A 59 3.08 1.86 -9.87
CA HIS A 59 3.76 2.02 -11.15
C HIS A 59 3.32 1.01 -12.21
N ARG A 60 3.08 -0.25 -11.85
CA ARG A 60 2.54 -1.27 -12.77
C ARG A 60 1.14 -0.92 -13.24
N ILE A 61 0.26 -0.43 -12.36
CA ILE A 61 -1.11 -0.01 -12.71
C ILE A 61 -1.04 1.17 -13.69
N VAL A 62 -0.29 2.23 -13.36
CA VAL A 62 -0.15 3.41 -14.22
C VAL A 62 0.49 3.05 -15.56
N GLY A 63 1.56 2.25 -15.54
CA GLY A 63 2.22 1.76 -16.75
C GLY A 63 1.28 0.94 -17.63
N LYS A 64 0.43 0.10 -17.01
CA LYS A 64 -0.59 -0.67 -17.73
C LYS A 64 -1.68 0.21 -18.31
N LEU A 65 -2.14 1.22 -17.57
CA LEU A 65 -3.13 2.20 -17.99
C LEU A 65 -2.67 2.92 -19.25
N ASN A 66 -1.42 3.40 -19.27
CA ASN A 66 -0.81 4.14 -20.40
C ASN A 66 -0.77 3.36 -21.72
N VAL A 67 -0.78 2.03 -21.67
CA VAL A 67 -0.72 1.16 -22.88
C VAL A 67 -2.04 0.43 -23.16
N THR A 68 -3.11 0.74 -22.41
CA THR A 68 -4.40 0.07 -22.52
C THR A 68 -5.44 0.99 -23.15
N PHE A 69 -5.86 0.66 -24.38
CA PHE A 69 -6.82 1.47 -25.13
C PHE A 69 -8.28 1.35 -24.65
N ILE A 70 -8.67 0.20 -24.11
CA ILE A 70 -10.00 -0.04 -23.56
C ILE A 70 -9.81 -0.47 -22.11
N THR A 71 -10.30 0.34 -21.17
CA THR A 71 -10.22 0.10 -19.73
C THR A 71 -11.56 -0.38 -19.17
N PRO A 72 -11.55 -1.16 -18.07
CA PRO A 72 -12.78 -1.68 -17.45
C PRO A 72 -13.56 -0.59 -16.67
N LEU A 73 -12.90 0.51 -16.33
CA LEU A 73 -13.41 1.68 -15.64
C LEU A 73 -12.84 2.94 -16.30
N ASP A 74 -13.28 4.12 -15.85
CA ASP A 74 -12.67 5.38 -16.28
C ASP A 74 -11.18 5.41 -15.94
N GLN A 75 -10.37 6.01 -16.82
CA GLN A 75 -8.93 6.07 -16.64
C GLN A 75 -8.55 6.94 -15.44
N GLU A 76 -9.30 8.03 -15.21
CA GLU A 76 -9.11 8.92 -14.06
C GLU A 76 -9.43 8.18 -12.76
N ASP A 77 -10.49 7.36 -12.75
CA ASP A 77 -10.85 6.54 -11.58
C ASP A 77 -9.78 5.48 -11.26
N ILE A 78 -9.27 4.79 -12.28
CA ILE A 78 -8.20 3.78 -12.10
C ILE A 78 -6.95 4.44 -11.51
N HIS A 79 -6.53 5.58 -12.07
CA HIS A 79 -5.36 6.31 -11.58
C HIS A 79 -5.60 6.81 -10.15
N SER A 80 -6.73 7.46 -9.90
CA SER A 80 -7.04 8.04 -8.58
C SER A 80 -7.15 6.97 -7.51
N LEU A 81 -7.72 5.80 -7.82
CA LEU A 81 -7.78 4.68 -6.89
C LEU A 81 -6.39 4.13 -6.58
N ALA A 82 -5.53 3.95 -7.60
CA ALA A 82 -4.17 3.47 -7.39
C ALA A 82 -3.37 4.42 -6.50
N SER A 83 -3.41 5.73 -6.77
CA SER A 83 -2.72 6.74 -5.95
C SER A 83 -3.28 6.83 -4.54
N ALA A 84 -4.60 6.75 -4.36
CA ALA A 84 -5.20 6.84 -3.03
C ALA A 84 -4.84 5.63 -2.13
N ILE A 85 -4.67 4.44 -2.72
CA ILE A 85 -4.21 3.25 -1.99
C ILE A 85 -2.73 3.40 -1.60
N ASP A 86 -1.91 3.94 -2.51
CA ASP A 86 -0.49 4.25 -2.30
C ASP A 86 -0.27 5.23 -1.14
N ASP A 87 -1.01 6.34 -1.16
CA ASP A 87 -0.96 7.40 -0.13
C ASP A 87 -1.17 6.84 1.28
N ILE A 88 -1.99 5.79 1.44
CA ILE A 88 -2.24 5.15 2.74
C ILE A 88 -0.97 4.45 3.25
N VAL A 89 -0.28 3.72 2.38
CA VAL A 89 0.97 3.04 2.73
C VAL A 89 2.05 4.07 3.06
N ASP A 90 2.15 5.15 2.28
CA ASP A 90 3.06 6.27 2.53
C ASP A 90 2.81 6.92 3.89
N TYR A 91 1.54 7.13 4.26
CA TYR A 91 1.23 7.71 5.57
C TYR A 91 1.62 6.77 6.72
N ILE A 92 1.49 5.46 6.55
CA ILE A 92 1.94 4.48 7.55
C ILE A 92 3.46 4.50 7.63
N ASP A 93 4.17 4.42 6.51
CA ASP A 93 5.63 4.44 6.46
C ASP A 93 6.19 5.71 7.12
N ALA A 94 5.68 6.87 6.71
CA ALA A 94 6.10 8.14 7.26
C ALA A 94 5.72 8.28 8.76
N THR A 95 4.72 7.57 9.25
CA THR A 95 4.42 7.48 10.70
C THR A 95 5.49 6.66 11.41
N VAL A 96 5.84 5.49 10.88
CA VAL A 96 6.88 4.60 11.42
C VAL A 96 8.26 5.27 11.43
N GLU A 97 8.63 5.95 10.34
CA GLU A 97 9.87 6.73 10.27
C GLU A 97 9.92 7.81 11.35
N ARG A 98 8.82 8.54 11.57
CA ARG A 98 8.75 9.60 12.59
C ARG A 98 8.83 9.04 14.00
N LEU A 99 8.25 7.87 14.26
CA LEU A 99 8.38 7.18 15.55
C LEU A 99 9.87 6.91 15.87
N MET A 100 10.64 6.50 14.87
CA MET A 100 12.08 6.26 15.01
C MET A 100 12.88 7.56 15.12
N LEU A 101 12.68 8.50 14.19
CA LEU A 101 13.45 9.73 14.06
C LEU A 101 13.36 10.60 15.31
N TYR A 102 12.16 10.75 15.86
CA TYR A 102 11.94 11.58 17.05
C TYR A 102 12.20 10.85 18.36
N LYS A 103 12.54 9.55 18.30
CA LYS A 103 12.77 8.70 19.48
C LYS A 103 11.62 8.83 20.48
N VAL A 104 10.40 8.89 19.96
CA VAL A 104 9.20 8.92 20.79
C VAL A 104 9.27 7.69 21.68
N GLY A 105 8.96 7.85 22.97
CA GLY A 105 8.91 6.71 23.87
C GLY A 105 7.80 5.74 23.47
N LYS A 106 7.51 4.77 24.34
CA LYS A 106 6.37 3.86 24.14
C LYS A 106 5.10 4.68 23.79
N PRO A 107 4.40 4.36 22.69
CA PRO A 107 3.19 5.06 22.32
C PRO A 107 2.14 5.03 23.43
N THR A 108 1.33 6.09 23.50
CA THR A 108 0.22 6.18 24.47
C THR A 108 -0.90 5.21 24.11
N GLU A 109 -1.75 4.90 25.09
CA GLU A 109 -2.95 4.07 24.88
C GLU A 109 -3.86 4.66 23.78
N ASP A 110 -3.99 6.00 23.74
CA ASP A 110 -4.78 6.71 22.73
C ASP A 110 -4.21 6.50 21.31
N PHE A 111 -2.90 6.47 21.16
CA PHE A 111 -2.27 6.19 19.86
C PHE A 111 -2.51 4.74 19.42
N ALA A 112 -2.46 3.79 20.36
CA ALA A 112 -2.76 2.39 20.09
C ALA A 112 -4.21 2.16 19.63
N GLN A 113 -5.16 3.02 20.01
CA GLN A 113 -6.53 2.95 19.52
C GLN A 113 -6.68 3.48 18.09
N LEU A 114 -5.84 4.42 17.66
CA LEU A 114 -5.90 5.00 16.30
C LEU A 114 -5.29 4.10 15.23
N ALA A 115 -4.44 3.16 15.63
CA ALA A 115 -3.78 2.23 14.72
C ALA A 115 -4.60 0.96 14.43
N ARG A 116 -5.79 0.82 15.02
CA ARG A 116 -6.70 -0.32 14.88
C ARG A 116 -7.98 0.09 14.17
#